data_AF-A0A1V2PFY6-F1
#
_entry.id   AF-A0A1V2PFY6-F1
#
_cell.length_a   1.000
_cell.length_b   1.000
_cell.length_c   1.000
_cell.angle_alpha   90.00
_cell.angle_beta   90.00
_cell.angle_gamma   90.00
#
_symmetry.space_group_name_H-M   'P 1'
#
loop_
_entity.id
_entity.type
_entity.pdbx_description
1 polymer ?
#
loop_
_entity_poly.entity_id
_entity_poly.type
_entity_poly.pdbx_seq_one_letter_code
_entity_poly.pdbx_strand_id
1 'polypeptide(L)' 'MEWRKSTRSGNTNNCVEIANTGPVVGVRDSKNPAPTLAFDQNAWSALVGLVSGYRG' A
#
# COMPACT_ATOMS: atom_id res chain seq x y z
N MET A 1 2.21 -12.14 -8.03
CA MET A 1 1.89 -10.80 -7.51
C MET A 1 0.43 -10.83 -7.07
N GLU A 2 0.19 -10.84 -5.77
CA GLU A 2 -1.16 -10.93 -5.21
C GLU A 2 -1.50 -9.61 -4.50
N TRP A 3 -2.63 -9.02 -4.88
CA TRP A 3 -3.12 -7.77 -4.29
C TRP A 3 -3.95 -8.08 -3.06
N ARG A 4 -3.58 -7.48 -1.92
CA ARG A 4 -4.33 -7.54 -0.68
C ARG A 4 -5.02 -6.21 -0.45
N LYS A 5 -6.35 -6.25 -0.36
CA LYS A 5 -7.17 -5.10 0.05
C LYS A 5 -7.06 -4.87 1.54
N SER A 6 -7.00 -3.60 1.95
CA SER A 6 -7.00 -3.25 3.39
C SER A 6 -8.29 -3.71 4.07
N THR A 7 -8.19 -4.26 5.28
CA THR A 7 -9.35 -4.63 6.13
C THR A 7 -10.13 -3.42 6.64
N ARG A 8 -9.59 -2.21 6.49
CA ARG A 8 -10.27 -0.95 6.81
C ARG A 8 -11.16 -0.42 5.67
N SER A 9 -11.24 -1.18 4.56
CA SER A 9 -12.05 -0.85 3.39
C SER A 9 -13.54 -1.13 3.67
N GLY A 10 -14.36 -0.08 3.74
CA GLY A 10 -15.82 -0.18 3.79
C GLY A 10 -16.48 0.16 2.44
N ASN A 11 -17.78 -0.09 2.29
CA ASN A 11 -18.52 0.11 1.02
C ASN A 11 -18.37 1.52 0.41
N THR A 12 -18.08 2.54 1.21
CA THR A 12 -18.01 3.94 0.76
C THR A 12 -16.62 4.56 0.80
N ASN A 13 -15.60 3.97 1.43
CA ASN A 13 -14.35 4.68 1.74
C ASN A 13 -13.08 4.05 1.16
N ASN A 14 -12.37 4.84 0.33
CA ASN A 14 -10.91 4.87 0.06
C ASN A 14 -10.15 3.54 0.24
N CYS A 15 -10.54 2.54 -0.54
CA CYS A 15 -9.95 1.20 -0.45
C CYS A 15 -8.59 1.19 -1.16
N VAL A 16 -7.49 1.09 -0.41
CA VAL A 16 -6.15 0.83 -0.98
C VAL A 16 -5.87 -0.67 -1.05
N GLU A 17 -5.17 -1.08 -2.11
CA GLU A 17 -4.62 -2.43 -2.26
C GLU A 17 -3.10 -2.36 -2.31
N ILE A 18 -2.47 -3.37 -1.74
CA ILE A 18 -1.01 -3.54 -1.71
C ILE A 18 -0.63 -4.91 -2.28
N ALA A 19 0.42 -4.93 -3.09
CA ALA A 19 1.05 -6.16 -3.57
C ALA A 19 2.53 -6.13 -3.23
N ASN A 20 2.96 -7.03 -2.36
CA ASN A 20 4.37 -7.25 -2.09
C ASN A 20 4.89 -8.35 -3.04
N THR A 21 5.88 -8.01 -3.87
CA THR A 21 6.51 -8.96 -4.80
C THR A 21 7.90 -9.42 -4.35
N GLY A 22 8.39 -8.93 -3.21
CA GLY A 22 9.75 -9.11 -2.72
C GLY A 22 10.57 -7.83 -2.85
N PRO A 23 11.08 -7.49 -4.05
CA PRO A 23 11.89 -6.29 -4.25
C PRO A 23 11.05 -5.00 -4.33
N VAL A 24 9.76 -5.13 -4.64
CA VAL A 24 8.86 -4.00 -4.88
C VAL A 24 7.55 -4.18 -4.12
N VAL A 25 7.05 -3.07 -3.58
CA VAL A 25 5.70 -2.96 -3.04
C VAL A 25 4.89 -2.04 -3.95
N GLY A 26 3.85 -2.62 -4.57
CA GLY A 26 2.86 -1.88 -5.35
C GLY A 26 1.72 -1.38 -4.46
N VAL A 27 1.27 -0.16 -4.66
CA VAL A 27 0.11 0.46 -4.01
C VAL A 27 -0.81 1.05 -5.06
N ARG A 28 -2.10 0.77 -4.96
CA ARG A 28 -3.10 1.36 -5.84
C ARG A 28 -4.42 1.61 -5.13
N ASP A 29 -5.23 2.49 -5.71
CA ASP A 29 -6.63 2.62 -5.33
C ASP A 29 -7.44 1.45 -5.92
N SER A 30 -8.33 0.85 -5.13
CA SER A 30 -9.14 -0.29 -5.58
C SER A 30 -10.16 0.10 -6.65
N LYS A 31 -10.60 1.37 -6.68
CA LYS A 31 -11.62 1.87 -7.61
C LYS A 31 -10.98 2.37 -8.90
N ASN A 32 -9.75 2.90 -8.81
CA ASN A 32 -8.93 3.38 -9.92
C ASN A 32 -7.54 2.72 -9.86
N PRO A 33 -7.40 1.46 -10.31
CA PRO A 33 -6.17 0.67 -10.12
C PRO A 33 -4.96 1.15 -10.93
N ALA A 34 -5.11 2.18 -11.76
CA ALA A 34 -4.02 2.78 -12.52
C ALA A 34 -4.03 4.32 -12.38
N PRO A 35 -2.85 4.96 -12.29
CA PRO A 35 -1.53 4.34 -12.19
C PRO A 35 -1.23 3.73 -10.81
N THR A 36 -0.39 2.69 -10.77
CA THR A 36 0.09 2.06 -9.53
C THR A 36 1.36 2.77 -9.05
N LEU A 37 1.42 3.11 -7.76
CA LEU A 37 2.66 3.55 -7.12
C LEU A 37 3.52 2.33 -6.80
N ALA A 38 4.81 2.41 -7.08
CA ALA A 38 5.77 1.34 -6.81
C ALA A 38 6.91 1.86 -5.93
N PHE A 39 7.19 1.13 -4.86
CA PHE A 39 8.26 1.44 -3.91
C PHE A 39 9.22 0.27 -3.85
N ASP A 40 10.51 0.52 -3.67
CA ASP A 40 11.40 -0.51 -3.16
C ASP A 40 11.06 -0.83 -1.68
N GLN A 41 11.54 -1.96 -1.20
CA GLN A 41 11.22 -2.46 0.15
C GLN A 41 11.66 -1.52 1.29
N ASN A 42 12.76 -0.77 1.11
CA ASN A 42 13.27 0.16 2.13
C ASN A 42 12.42 1.43 2.16
N ALA A 43 12.11 1.99 0.98
CA ALA A 43 11.21 3.14 0.84
C ALA A 43 9.82 2.83 1.42
N TRP A 44 9.29 1.63 1.16
CA TRP A 44 8.03 1.19 1.76
C TRP A 44 8.08 1.16 3.30
N SER A 45 9.14 0.57 3.87
CA SER A 45 9.30 0.47 5.33
C SER A 45 9.42 1.85 5.98
N ALA A 46 10.16 2.77 5.36
CA ALA A 46 10.28 4.15 5.83
C ALA A 46 8.93 4.90 5.76
N LEU A 47 8.19 4.75 4.66
CA LEU A 47 6.85 5.33 4.50
C LEU A 47 5.89 4.85 5.58
N VAL A 48 5.84 3.54 5.84
CA VAL A 48 4.98 2.98 6.89
C VAL A 48 5.37 3.49 8.27
N GLY A 49 6.67 3.59 8.57
CA GLY A 49 7.16 4.15 9.83
C GLY A 49 6.70 5.59 10.04
N LEU A 50 6.81 6.42 9.01
CA LEU A 50 6.36 7.82 9.03
C LEU A 50 4.84 7.93 9.25
N VAL A 51 4.04 7.14 8.53
CA VAL A 51 2.57 7.22 8.57
C VAL A 51 1.99 6.61 9.84
N SER A 52 2.58 5.54 10.38
CA SER A 52 2.12 4.90 11.62
C SER A 52 2.49 5.68 12.88
N GLY A 53 3.28 6.75 12.75
CA GLY A 53 3.72 7.54 13.90
C GLY A 53 4.73 6.81 14.78
N TYR A 54 5.53 5.89 14.22
CA TYR A 54 6.61 5.21 14.94
C TYR A 54 7.66 6.25 15.34
N ARG A 55 7.50 6.82 16.54
CA ARG A 55 8.63 7.31 17.34
C ARG A 55 9.36 6.05 17.79
N GLY A 56 10.65 5.96 17.46
CA GLY A 56 11.49 4.78 17.67
C GLY A 56 11.35 4.13 19.04
#